data_AF-A0AAV1JNA4-F1
#
_entry.id   AF-A0AAV1JNA4-F1
#
_cell.length_a   1.000
_cell.length_b   1.000
_cell.length_c   1.000
_cell.angle_alpha   90.00
_cell.angle_beta   90.00
_cell.angle_gamma   90.00
#
_symmetry.space_group_name_H-M   'P 1'
#
loop_
_entity.id
_entity.type
_entity.pdbx_description
1 polymer ?
#
loop_
_entity_poly.entity_id
_entity_poly.type
_entity_poly.pdbx_seq_one_letter_code
_entity_poly.pdbx_strand_id
1 'polypeptide(L)'
;MEARFVTCRSFQQIKPPEKTLAPTPTVKGLLSRFGSQAQALFAPKKQKFGSSVAIHKLRETKWFKHEEQNILCAVLESGFVLEVRAEDPLPSDSVVSPDYHMYAIAMWKKGKEKTKNPEQIEVYTVQQKGVRKRIIKTTLSNFWKKDSVIRINNVDDKQETPNSEKDIRAKLDMATKSRFERNWHNTLHFVHWCRYGETPQEARMRQISESLKWGNIGMNMGVMLVSQTNARPKAKSV
;
A
#
# COMPACT_ATOMS: atom_id res chain seq x y z
N MET A 1 -71.65 79.24 30.07
CA MET A 1 -71.67 80.33 29.07
C MET A 1 -71.64 79.68 27.70
N GLU A 2 -72.74 79.78 26.97
CA GLU A 2 -72.90 79.27 25.61
C GLU A 2 -72.17 80.15 24.58
N ALA A 3 -71.60 79.51 23.55
CA ALA A 3 -71.51 79.96 22.14
C ALA A 3 -70.87 78.79 21.35
N ARG A 4 -71.51 77.97 20.49
CA ARG A 4 -72.35 78.22 19.30
C ARG A 4 -71.61 79.18 18.33
N PHE A 5 -71.30 78.89 17.07
CA PHE A 5 -71.95 78.08 16.01
C PHE A 5 -71.00 78.06 14.75
N VAL A 6 -70.93 76.97 13.95
CA VAL A 6 -71.39 76.84 12.52
C VAL A 6 -70.43 77.41 11.46
N THR A 7 -70.14 76.83 10.28
CA THR A 7 -70.47 75.60 9.52
C THR A 7 -69.60 75.59 8.25
N CYS A 8 -69.40 74.43 7.61
CA CYS A 8 -69.89 74.25 6.23
C CYS A 8 -70.09 72.75 5.91
N ARG A 9 -71.25 72.43 5.33
CA ARG A 9 -71.71 71.09 4.90
C ARG A 9 -71.51 70.92 3.39
N SER A 10 -71.14 69.71 2.95
CA SER A 10 -71.82 68.90 1.90
C SER A 10 -71.03 67.59 1.70
N PHE A 11 -71.46 66.44 2.24
CA PHE A 11 -72.40 65.41 1.71
C PHE A 11 -71.96 64.79 0.36
N GLN A 12 -71.38 63.58 0.34
CA GLN A 12 -71.98 62.21 0.34
C GLN A 12 -71.66 61.58 -1.05
N GLN A 13 -71.33 60.30 -1.29
CA GLN A 13 -71.78 59.01 -0.76
C GLN A 13 -70.82 57.96 -1.41
N ILE A 14 -70.45 56.80 -0.83
CA ILE A 14 -71.12 55.48 -0.95
C ILE A 14 -70.27 54.45 -0.16
N LYS A 15 -70.94 53.62 0.66
CA LYS A 15 -70.46 52.40 1.39
C LYS A 15 -70.78 51.15 0.52
N PRO A 16 -70.52 49.87 0.92
CA PRO A 16 -69.53 49.18 1.78
C PRO A 16 -68.91 47.99 0.94
N PRO A 17 -68.50 46.77 1.41
CA PRO A 17 -68.32 46.18 2.75
C PRO A 17 -67.00 45.39 2.97
N GLU A 18 -66.81 45.00 4.24
CA GLU A 18 -65.82 44.05 4.76
C GLU A 18 -65.74 42.72 3.99
N LYS A 19 -64.52 42.19 3.85
CA LYS A 19 -64.27 40.75 3.71
C LYS A 19 -63.04 40.32 4.52
N THR A 20 -63.33 39.82 5.72
CA THR A 20 -63.02 38.46 6.19
C THR A 20 -61.60 37.91 6.01
N LEU A 21 -60.96 37.60 7.15
CA LEU A 21 -59.81 36.71 7.30
C LEU A 21 -60.01 35.36 6.59
N ALA A 22 -58.98 34.89 5.88
CA ALA A 22 -58.77 33.48 5.56
C ALA A 22 -57.26 33.15 5.64
N PRO A 23 -56.89 31.91 6.02
CA PRO A 23 -55.55 31.57 6.50
C PRO A 23 -54.55 31.30 5.37
N THR A 24 -53.27 31.47 5.69
CA THR A 24 -52.11 31.12 4.84
C THR A 24 -52.16 29.66 4.39
N PRO A 25 -51.99 29.35 3.09
CA PRO A 25 -51.90 27.97 2.63
C PRO A 25 -50.56 27.35 3.03
N THR A 26 -50.65 26.20 3.70
CA THR A 26 -49.53 25.30 4.01
C THR A 26 -49.05 24.64 2.72
N VAL A 27 -47.84 24.94 2.27
CA VAL A 27 -47.18 24.15 1.22
C VAL A 27 -46.45 22.98 1.88
N LYS A 28 -47.17 21.88 2.07
CA LYS A 28 -46.55 20.55 2.16
C LYS A 28 -46.07 20.18 0.76
N GLY A 29 -44.79 19.89 0.64
CA GLY A 29 -44.24 19.10 -0.47
C GLY A 29 -43.25 19.85 -1.36
N LEU A 30 -42.02 20.08 -0.87
CA LEU A 30 -40.82 20.06 -1.72
C LEU A 30 -39.49 19.96 -0.94
N LEU A 31 -39.40 19.02 0.01
CA LEU A 31 -38.11 18.70 0.68
C LEU A 31 -37.89 17.19 0.74
N SER A 32 -37.77 16.52 -0.41
CA SER A 32 -37.42 15.08 -0.46
C SER A 32 -36.46 14.68 -1.58
N ARG A 33 -35.53 15.56 -2.01
CA ARG A 33 -34.53 15.18 -3.03
C ARG A 33 -33.09 15.66 -2.83
N PHE A 34 -32.65 15.94 -1.60
CA PHE A 34 -31.22 16.11 -1.31
C PHE A 34 -30.84 15.52 0.05
N GLY A 35 -31.16 14.25 0.27
CA GLY A 35 -30.79 13.50 1.47
C GLY A 35 -29.91 12.30 1.13
N SER A 36 -28.63 12.54 0.80
CA SER A 36 -27.62 11.45 0.81
C SER A 36 -26.16 11.94 0.87
N GLN A 37 -25.85 13.18 0.47
CA GLN A 37 -24.45 13.66 0.51
C GLN A 37 -24.02 14.28 1.85
N ALA A 38 -24.93 14.83 2.65
CA ALA A 38 -24.55 15.52 3.90
C ALA A 38 -24.19 14.58 5.06
N GLN A 39 -24.61 13.30 5.02
CA GLN A 39 -24.25 12.32 6.05
C GLN A 39 -22.85 11.72 5.87
N ALA A 40 -22.22 11.86 4.69
CA ALA A 40 -20.86 11.39 4.44
C ALA A 40 -19.77 12.28 5.08
N LEU A 41 -20.11 13.53 5.45
CA LEU A 41 -19.18 14.49 6.06
C LEU A 41 -19.02 14.32 7.57
N PHE A 42 -19.96 13.63 8.22
CA PHE A 42 -19.99 13.37 9.66
C PHE A 42 -19.80 11.89 10.01
N ALA A 43 -19.48 11.04 9.03
CA ALA A 43 -19.01 9.70 9.33
C ALA A 43 -17.76 9.83 10.24
N PRO A 44 -17.73 9.18 11.42
CA PRO A 44 -16.54 9.19 12.25
C PRO A 44 -15.40 8.64 11.41
N LYS A 45 -14.45 9.53 11.06
CA LYS A 45 -13.22 9.12 10.39
C LYS A 45 -12.61 8.05 11.30
N LYS A 46 -12.60 6.79 10.83
CA LYS A 46 -11.81 5.72 11.47
C LYS A 46 -10.47 6.34 11.84
N GLN A 47 -10.17 6.40 13.14
CA GLN A 47 -8.91 6.93 13.65
C GLN A 47 -7.80 6.31 12.80
N LYS A 48 -7.16 7.13 11.96
CA LYS A 48 -5.96 6.70 11.25
C LYS A 48 -4.93 6.45 12.35
N PHE A 49 -4.51 5.21 12.46
CA PHE A 49 -3.61 4.74 13.49
C PHE A 49 -2.28 5.51 13.37
N GLY A 50 -2.00 6.40 14.33
CA GLY A 50 -0.69 7.02 14.57
C GLY A 50 -0.31 8.23 13.69
N SER A 51 0.42 9.17 14.28
CA SER A 51 1.21 10.14 13.53
C SER A 51 2.27 9.41 12.69
N SER A 52 2.65 9.95 11.53
CA SER A 52 3.66 9.35 10.62
C SER A 52 4.95 8.97 11.36
N VAL A 53 5.36 9.79 12.33
CA VAL A 53 6.54 9.57 13.19
C VAL A 53 6.38 8.32 14.08
N ALA A 54 5.19 8.10 14.65
CA ALA A 54 4.94 6.93 15.50
C ALA A 54 4.96 5.63 14.68
N ILE A 55 4.41 5.66 13.46
CA ILE A 55 4.48 4.52 12.52
C ILE A 55 5.94 4.22 12.16
N HIS A 56 6.72 5.26 11.85
CA HIS A 56 8.12 5.09 11.48
C HIS A 56 8.95 4.49 12.62
N LYS A 57 8.80 5.00 13.85
CA LYS A 57 9.48 4.46 15.04
C LYS A 57 9.09 3.02 15.34
N LEU A 58 7.80 2.68 15.20
CA LEU A 58 7.32 1.31 15.37
C LEU A 58 7.98 0.34 14.38
N ARG A 59 8.19 0.78 13.13
CA ARG A 59 8.85 -0.03 12.10
C ARG A 59 10.29 -0.35 12.48
N GLU A 60 11.07 0.63 12.93
CA GLU A 60 12.52 0.45 13.13
C GLU A 60 12.91 -0.27 14.43
N THR A 61 12.08 -0.17 15.48
CA THR A 61 12.53 -0.52 16.84
C THR A 61 11.77 -1.66 17.48
N LYS A 62 10.53 -1.93 17.06
CA LYS A 62 9.65 -2.87 17.77
C LYS A 62 9.81 -4.30 17.26
N TRP A 63 10.03 -5.21 18.20
CA TRP A 63 9.76 -6.63 18.01
C TRP A 63 8.28 -6.87 18.32
N PHE A 64 7.55 -7.37 17.33
CA PHE A 64 6.15 -7.73 17.43
C PHE A 64 6.03 -9.18 17.89
N LYS A 65 5.09 -9.43 18.79
CA LYS A 65 4.64 -10.77 19.19
C LYS A 65 3.50 -11.26 18.30
N HIS A 66 3.26 -12.56 18.26
CA HIS A 66 2.26 -13.15 17.36
C HIS A 66 0.84 -12.57 17.58
N GLU A 67 0.50 -12.22 18.82
CA GLU A 67 -0.74 -11.52 19.18
C GLU A 67 -0.88 -10.10 18.57
N GLU A 68 0.24 -9.47 18.23
CA GLU A 68 0.30 -8.12 17.65
C GLU A 68 0.29 -8.13 16.11
N GLN A 69 -0.11 -9.25 15.50
CA GLN A 69 -0.11 -9.41 14.04
C GLN A 69 -0.90 -8.31 13.32
N ASN A 70 -2.02 -7.86 13.87
CA ASN A 70 -2.82 -6.78 13.30
C ASN A 70 -2.05 -5.45 13.25
N ILE A 71 -1.22 -5.18 14.26
CA ILE A 71 -0.40 -3.97 14.33
C ILE A 71 0.71 -4.05 13.27
N LEU A 72 1.39 -5.20 13.18
CA LEU A 72 2.40 -5.44 12.15
C LEU A 72 1.79 -5.24 10.74
N CYS A 73 0.66 -5.88 10.45
CA CYS A 73 -0.03 -5.73 9.18
C CYS A 73 -0.36 -4.28 8.85
N ALA A 74 -0.80 -3.49 9.85
CA ALA A 74 -1.10 -2.07 9.67
C ALA A 74 0.13 -1.27 9.20
N VAL A 75 1.29 -1.52 9.80
CA VAL A 75 2.52 -0.76 9.52
C VAL A 75 3.35 -1.33 8.38
N LEU A 76 3.13 -2.57 7.95
CA LEU A 76 3.91 -3.23 6.89
C LEU A 76 3.58 -2.70 5.48
N GLU A 77 4.62 -2.48 4.68
CA GLU A 77 4.55 -2.12 3.27
C GLU A 77 5.23 -3.18 2.39
N SER A 78 4.88 -3.22 1.10
CA SER A 78 5.52 -4.14 0.15
C SER A 78 7.01 -3.84 0.00
N GLY A 79 7.83 -4.89 -0.02
CA GLY A 79 9.27 -4.81 -0.19
C GLY A 79 10.04 -4.65 1.12
N PHE A 80 9.37 -4.52 2.26
CA PHE A 80 10.02 -4.43 3.57
C PHE A 80 10.68 -5.75 3.94
N VAL A 81 11.82 -5.62 4.62
CA VAL A 81 12.57 -6.77 5.15
C VAL A 81 12.05 -7.10 6.53
N LEU A 82 11.70 -8.36 6.72
CA LEU A 82 11.28 -8.94 7.99
C LEU A 82 12.43 -9.74 8.57
N GLU A 83 12.67 -9.53 9.85
CA GLU A 83 13.61 -10.30 10.66
C GLU A 83 12.80 -11.05 11.72
N VAL A 84 12.99 -12.37 11.79
CA VAL A 84 12.34 -13.23 12.78
C VAL A 84 13.40 -13.90 13.62
N ARG A 85 13.16 -13.95 14.93
CA ARG A 85 13.96 -14.76 15.86
C ARG A 85 13.09 -15.49 16.87
N ALA A 86 13.65 -16.49 17.54
CA ALA A 86 13.02 -17.11 18.71
C ALA A 86 12.67 -16.06 19.77
N GLU A 87 11.54 -16.24 20.46
CA GLU A 87 11.23 -15.42 21.64
C GLU A 87 12.17 -15.76 22.80
N ASP A 88 12.52 -14.75 23.60
CA ASP A 88 13.40 -14.88 24.76
C ASP A 88 12.71 -14.27 25.99
N PRO A 89 12.45 -15.04 27.07
CA PRO A 89 12.75 -16.46 27.23
C PRO A 89 11.85 -17.35 26.38
N LEU A 90 12.43 -18.42 25.83
CA LEU A 90 11.69 -19.40 25.02
C LEU A 90 10.83 -20.30 25.94
N PRO A 91 9.54 -20.49 25.65
CA PRO A 91 8.71 -21.45 26.36
C PRO A 91 9.30 -22.88 26.32
N SER A 92 9.13 -23.64 27.41
CA SER A 92 9.69 -25.00 27.51
C SER A 92 9.09 -26.01 26.52
N ASP A 93 7.92 -25.72 25.95
CA ASP A 93 7.22 -26.55 24.96
C ASP A 93 7.37 -26.00 23.53
N SER A 94 8.36 -25.15 23.29
CA SER A 94 8.52 -24.50 21.99
C SER A 94 9.09 -25.42 20.93
N VAL A 95 8.48 -25.36 19.75
CA VAL A 95 8.92 -26.07 18.53
C VAL A 95 10.11 -25.38 17.86
N VAL A 96 10.39 -24.13 18.25
CA VAL A 96 11.42 -23.27 17.64
C VAL A 96 12.73 -23.42 18.40
N SER A 97 13.84 -23.64 17.69
CA SER A 97 15.17 -23.67 18.32
C SER A 97 15.55 -22.29 18.87
N PRO A 98 16.31 -22.20 19.98
CA PRO A 98 16.77 -20.91 20.52
C PRO A 98 17.58 -20.09 19.51
N ASP A 99 18.36 -20.76 18.65
CA ASP A 99 19.15 -20.12 17.58
C ASP A 99 18.34 -19.82 16.30
N TYR A 100 17.01 -19.90 16.37
CA TYR A 100 16.16 -19.60 15.22
C TYR A 100 16.28 -18.11 14.88
N HIS A 101 16.87 -17.83 13.72
CA HIS A 101 17.02 -16.48 13.19
C HIS A 101 16.94 -16.50 11.66
N MET A 102 15.99 -15.74 11.10
CA MET A 102 15.74 -15.72 9.66
C MET A 102 15.36 -14.33 9.17
N TYR A 103 15.76 -14.04 7.92
CA TYR A 103 15.30 -12.86 7.19
C TYR A 103 14.38 -13.26 6.03
N ALA A 104 13.41 -12.40 5.74
CA ALA A 104 12.50 -12.56 4.62
C ALA A 104 12.06 -11.22 4.04
N ILE A 105 11.50 -11.23 2.84
CA ILE A 105 10.85 -10.05 2.25
C ILE A 105 9.34 -10.24 2.25
N ALA A 106 8.64 -9.23 2.72
CA ALA A 106 7.19 -9.17 2.67
C ALA A 106 6.70 -8.43 1.43
N MET A 107 5.73 -9.03 0.74
CA MET A 107 5.07 -8.43 -0.41
C MET A 107 3.56 -8.54 -0.25
N TRP A 108 2.84 -7.43 -0.38
CA TRP A 108 1.39 -7.51 -0.52
C TRP A 108 1.03 -8.10 -1.88
N LYS A 109 0.00 -8.95 -1.90
CA LYS A 109 -0.65 -9.36 -3.14
C LYS A 109 -1.13 -8.11 -3.90
N LYS A 110 -1.02 -8.15 -5.22
CA LYS A 110 -1.36 -7.01 -6.10
C LYS A 110 -2.78 -6.50 -5.79
N GLY A 111 -2.89 -5.22 -5.43
CA GLY A 111 -4.17 -4.57 -5.14
C GLY A 111 -4.82 -4.91 -3.78
N LYS A 112 -4.16 -5.70 -2.92
CA LYS A 112 -4.70 -6.11 -1.61
C LYS A 112 -4.07 -5.41 -0.40
N GLU A 113 -3.15 -4.49 -0.62
CA GLU A 113 -2.46 -3.76 0.46
C GLU A 113 -3.41 -3.00 1.41
N LYS A 114 -4.54 -2.51 0.90
CA LYS A 114 -5.52 -1.76 1.69
C LYS A 114 -6.30 -2.62 2.68
N THR A 115 -6.34 -3.94 2.50
CA THR A 115 -7.14 -4.81 3.38
C THR A 115 -6.45 -5.08 4.71
N LYS A 116 -5.12 -4.92 4.79
CA LYS A 116 -4.33 -5.15 6.00
C LYS A 116 -4.52 -6.54 6.60
N ASN A 117 -4.90 -7.51 5.77
CA ASN A 117 -5.12 -8.90 6.17
C ASN A 117 -3.83 -9.73 6.03
N PRO A 118 -3.46 -10.55 7.03
CA PRO A 118 -2.19 -11.28 7.00
C PRO A 118 -2.09 -12.34 5.88
N GLU A 119 -3.21 -12.93 5.46
CA GLU A 119 -3.25 -13.91 4.36
C GLU A 119 -2.96 -13.31 2.97
N GLN A 120 -3.03 -11.98 2.88
CA GLN A 120 -2.74 -11.24 1.66
C GLN A 120 -1.27 -10.80 1.58
N ILE A 121 -0.47 -11.15 2.59
CA ILE A 121 0.98 -10.91 2.64
C ILE A 121 1.69 -12.19 2.23
N GLU A 122 2.44 -12.10 1.15
CA GLU A 122 3.35 -13.14 0.67
C GLU A 122 4.74 -12.86 1.24
N VAL A 123 5.34 -13.88 1.84
CA VAL A 123 6.67 -13.80 2.42
C VAL A 123 7.61 -14.69 1.60
N TYR A 124 8.75 -14.13 1.23
CA TYR A 124 9.78 -14.79 0.44
C TYR A 124 11.04 -14.93 1.29
N THR A 125 11.53 -16.16 1.43
CA THR A 125 12.77 -16.45 2.15
C THR A 125 13.53 -17.59 1.49
N VAL A 126 14.79 -17.78 1.87
CA VAL A 126 15.61 -18.90 1.42
C VAL A 126 15.62 -19.98 2.49
N GLN A 127 15.31 -21.21 2.11
CA GLN A 127 15.45 -22.37 2.99
C GLN A 127 16.30 -23.44 2.32
N GLN A 128 17.03 -24.18 3.14
CA GLN A 128 17.78 -25.35 2.69
C GLN A 128 16.81 -26.52 2.52
N LYS A 129 16.65 -27.00 1.28
CA LYS A 129 15.86 -28.20 0.96
C LYS A 129 16.82 -29.27 0.45
N GLY A 130 17.30 -30.11 1.37
CA GLY A 130 18.36 -31.07 1.11
C GLY A 130 19.72 -30.38 0.91
N VAL A 131 20.39 -30.67 -0.20
CA VAL A 131 21.73 -30.10 -0.51
C VAL A 131 21.64 -28.66 -1.04
N ARG A 132 20.51 -28.27 -1.64
CA ARG A 132 20.36 -26.96 -2.29
C ARG A 132 19.52 -26.01 -1.45
N LYS A 133 19.91 -24.73 -1.47
CA LYS A 133 19.10 -23.63 -0.95
C LYS A 133 18.11 -23.20 -2.03
N ARG A 134 16.83 -23.13 -1.69
CA ARG A 134 15.76 -22.70 -2.59
C ARG A 134 14.98 -21.57 -1.96
N ILE A 135 14.46 -20.71 -2.82
CA ILE A 135 13.52 -19.67 -2.39
C ILE A 135 12.17 -20.33 -2.19
N ILE A 136 11.56 -20.03 -1.05
CA ILE A 136 10.23 -20.49 -0.69
C ILE A 136 9.34 -19.27 -0.56
N LYS A 137 8.19 -19.37 -1.21
CA LYS A 137 7.09 -18.42 -1.10
C LYS A 137 6.06 -18.99 -0.12
N THR A 138 5.78 -18.28 0.96
CA THR A 138 4.78 -18.66 1.96
C THR A 138 3.87 -17.47 2.31
N THR A 139 2.86 -17.70 3.13
CA THR A 139 2.05 -16.64 3.74
C THR A 139 2.68 -16.18 5.06
N LEU A 140 2.36 -14.96 5.49
CA LEU A 140 2.85 -14.44 6.78
C LEU A 140 2.49 -15.37 7.95
N SER A 141 1.26 -15.89 7.99
CA SER A 141 0.80 -16.79 9.07
C SER A 141 1.60 -18.10 9.14
N ASN A 142 2.05 -18.62 8.00
CA ASN A 142 2.86 -19.84 7.96
C ASN A 142 4.34 -19.57 8.25
N PHE A 143 4.81 -18.37 7.92
CA PHE A 143 6.19 -17.95 8.17
C PHE A 143 6.42 -17.60 9.64
N TRP A 144 5.47 -16.90 10.26
CA TRP A 144 5.59 -16.40 11.63
C TRP A 144 4.96 -17.37 12.64
N LYS A 145 5.81 -18.05 13.40
CA LYS A 145 5.40 -19.02 14.43
C LYS A 145 5.05 -18.32 15.74
N LYS A 146 4.23 -18.95 16.58
CA LYS A 146 3.76 -18.38 17.85
C LYS A 146 4.89 -18.04 18.83
N ASP A 147 5.89 -18.90 18.93
CA ASP A 147 7.04 -18.75 19.85
C ASP A 147 8.20 -17.94 19.24
N SER A 148 7.87 -17.07 18.28
CA SER A 148 8.86 -16.25 17.59
C SER A 148 8.41 -14.81 17.53
N VAL A 149 9.37 -13.90 17.59
CA VAL A 149 9.14 -12.47 17.47
C VAL A 149 9.65 -11.98 16.11
N ILE A 150 8.95 -11.00 15.55
CA ILE A 150 9.25 -10.45 14.23
C ILE A 150 9.45 -8.95 14.30
N ARG A 151 10.36 -8.41 13.49
CA ARG A 151 10.62 -6.98 13.36
C ARG A 151 10.74 -6.60 11.88
N ILE A 152 10.36 -5.38 11.55
CA ILE A 152 10.69 -4.78 10.25
C ILE A 152 12.12 -4.22 10.35
N ASN A 153 13.05 -4.75 9.56
CA ASN A 153 14.45 -4.36 9.62
C ASN A 153 14.98 -4.04 8.21
N ASN A 154 14.70 -2.83 7.74
CA ASN A 154 15.27 -2.32 6.49
C ASN A 154 16.70 -1.82 6.73
N VAL A 155 17.62 -2.75 6.99
CA VAL A 155 18.98 -2.55 7.50
C VAL A 155 19.70 -1.33 6.88
N ASP A 156 19.70 -1.25 5.55
CA ASP A 156 20.52 -0.29 4.80
C ASP A 156 19.75 0.83 4.09
N ASP A 157 18.47 1.07 4.42
CA ASP A 157 17.67 2.16 3.81
C ASP A 157 18.30 3.56 4.00
N LYS A 158 19.20 3.71 4.98
CA LYS A 158 19.95 4.94 5.25
C LYS A 158 21.17 5.12 4.35
N GLN A 159 21.68 4.03 3.78
CA GLN A 159 22.94 3.99 3.01
C GLN A 159 22.69 3.73 1.52
N GLU A 160 21.76 2.83 1.21
CA GLU A 160 21.42 2.42 -0.15
C GLU A 160 19.96 2.75 -0.47
N THR A 161 19.71 3.23 -1.69
CA THR A 161 18.35 3.51 -2.13
C THR A 161 17.60 2.18 -2.33
N PRO A 162 16.46 1.95 -1.64
CA PRO A 162 15.70 0.73 -1.84
C PRO A 162 15.09 0.69 -3.25
N ASN A 163 15.06 -0.50 -3.83
CA ASN A 163 14.43 -0.76 -5.12
C ASN A 163 12.92 -0.53 -5.07
N SER A 164 12.35 -0.18 -6.22
CA SER A 164 10.89 -0.01 -6.34
C SER A 164 10.16 -1.34 -6.10
N GLU A 165 8.92 -1.28 -5.62
CA GLU A 165 8.08 -2.48 -5.42
C GLU A 165 7.99 -3.33 -6.71
N LYS A 166 7.92 -2.67 -7.87
CA LYS A 166 7.85 -3.34 -9.18
C LYS A 166 9.12 -4.15 -9.46
N ASP A 167 10.28 -3.59 -9.15
CA ASP A 167 11.57 -4.25 -9.39
C ASP A 167 11.80 -5.37 -8.39
N ILE A 168 11.43 -5.17 -7.12
CA ILE A 168 11.48 -6.23 -6.11
C ILE A 168 10.60 -7.42 -6.54
N ARG A 169 9.38 -7.18 -7.03
CA ARG A 169 8.53 -8.25 -7.59
C ARG A 169 9.21 -8.97 -8.76
N ALA A 170 9.77 -8.22 -9.70
CA ALA A 170 10.45 -8.81 -10.86
C ALA A 170 11.67 -9.66 -10.45
N LYS A 171 12.42 -9.23 -9.43
CA LYS A 171 13.53 -10.00 -8.85
C LYS A 171 13.06 -11.27 -8.16
N LEU A 172 11.98 -11.21 -7.37
CA LEU A 172 11.40 -12.38 -6.72
C LEU A 172 10.88 -13.39 -7.75
N ASP A 173 10.19 -12.92 -8.79
CA ASP A 173 9.73 -13.75 -9.90
C ASP A 173 10.91 -14.40 -10.65
N MET A 174 12.00 -13.67 -10.84
CA MET A 174 13.23 -14.20 -11.44
C MET A 174 13.86 -15.26 -10.55
N ALA A 175 14.01 -14.97 -9.26
CA ALA A 175 14.70 -15.83 -8.32
C ALA A 175 13.92 -17.11 -7.98
N THR A 176 12.59 -17.09 -8.13
CA THR A 176 11.74 -18.28 -7.99
C THR A 176 11.83 -19.22 -9.20
N LYS A 177 12.31 -18.73 -10.37
CA LYS A 177 12.47 -19.59 -11.56
C LYS A 177 13.63 -20.56 -11.36
N SER A 178 13.40 -21.83 -11.70
CA SER A 178 14.36 -22.93 -11.51
C SER A 178 15.72 -22.75 -12.18
N ARG A 179 15.83 -21.89 -13.20
CA ARG A 179 17.09 -21.59 -13.90
C ARG A 179 17.92 -20.49 -13.22
N PHE A 180 17.35 -19.76 -12.27
CA PHE A 180 18.06 -18.73 -11.54
C PHE A 180 18.71 -19.34 -10.30
N GLU A 181 19.80 -20.06 -10.50
CA GLU A 181 20.58 -20.62 -9.41
C GLU A 181 21.63 -19.61 -8.95
N ARG A 182 21.24 -18.73 -8.04
CA ARG A 182 22.20 -17.94 -7.27
C ARG A 182 22.57 -18.68 -5.98
N ASN A 183 23.86 -18.67 -5.66
CA ASN A 183 24.37 -19.22 -4.42
C ASN A 183 24.12 -18.24 -3.28
N TRP A 184 22.94 -18.33 -2.65
CA TRP A 184 22.63 -17.56 -1.45
C TRP A 184 23.39 -18.12 -0.24
N HIS A 185 24.32 -17.35 0.31
CA HIS A 185 25.06 -17.76 1.50
C HIS A 185 24.17 -17.84 2.76
N ASN A 186 23.27 -16.88 2.96
CA ASN A 186 22.32 -16.84 4.06
C ASN A 186 21.02 -16.13 3.63
N THR A 187 20.02 -16.10 4.52
CA THR A 187 18.75 -15.41 4.29
C THR A 187 18.93 -13.90 4.18
N LEU A 188 19.87 -13.31 4.93
CA LEU A 188 20.19 -11.89 4.88
C LEU A 188 20.69 -11.44 3.49
N HIS A 189 21.61 -12.18 2.89
CA HIS A 189 22.17 -11.91 1.56
C HIS A 189 21.08 -11.93 0.49
N PHE A 190 20.11 -12.84 0.61
CA PHE A 190 18.96 -12.88 -0.29
C PHE A 190 18.08 -11.63 -0.16
N VAL A 191 17.69 -11.26 1.05
CA VAL A 191 16.82 -10.08 1.25
C VAL A 191 17.53 -8.78 0.87
N HIS A 192 18.83 -8.68 1.16
CA HIS A 192 19.65 -7.54 0.78
C HIS A 192 19.71 -7.38 -0.74
N TRP A 193 19.97 -8.47 -1.48
CA TRP A 193 19.97 -8.41 -2.94
C TRP A 193 18.61 -8.00 -3.52
N CYS A 194 17.52 -8.51 -2.96
CA CYS A 194 16.19 -8.16 -3.43
C CYS A 194 15.89 -6.67 -3.20
N ARG A 195 16.19 -6.14 -2.00
CA ARG A 195 15.87 -4.74 -1.65
C ARG A 195 16.85 -3.73 -2.23
N TYR A 196 18.14 -3.99 -2.26
CA TYR A 196 19.16 -2.99 -2.65
C TYR A 196 20.01 -3.39 -3.86
N GLY A 197 20.15 -4.69 -4.14
CA GLY A 197 21.01 -5.14 -5.24
C GLY A 197 20.61 -4.63 -6.63
N GLU A 198 21.44 -4.89 -7.64
CA GLU A 198 21.17 -4.47 -9.03
C GLU A 198 19.79 -4.96 -9.52
N THR A 199 19.05 -4.06 -10.17
CA THR A 199 17.83 -4.41 -10.88
C THR A 199 18.14 -5.30 -12.10
N PRO A 200 17.17 -6.10 -12.58
CA PRO A 200 17.32 -6.85 -13.83
C PRO A 200 17.71 -6.00 -15.05
N GLN A 201 17.31 -4.73 -15.06
CA GLN A 201 17.59 -3.78 -16.13
C GLN A 201 19.03 -3.29 -16.04
N GLU A 202 19.48 -2.87 -14.85
CA GLU A 202 20.86 -2.47 -14.60
C GLU A 202 21.84 -3.61 -14.85
N ALA A 203 21.52 -4.83 -14.40
CA ALA A 203 22.33 -6.01 -14.67
C ALA A 203 22.50 -6.25 -16.18
N ARG A 204 21.42 -6.07 -16.97
CA ARG A 204 21.47 -6.17 -18.44
C ARG A 204 22.30 -5.05 -19.05
N MET A 205 22.14 -3.81 -18.58
CA MET A 205 22.92 -2.66 -19.07
C MET A 205 24.40 -2.81 -18.75
N ARG A 206 24.75 -3.30 -17.56
CA ARG A 206 26.13 -3.61 -17.18
C ARG A 206 26.72 -4.72 -18.04
N GLN A 207 25.98 -5.80 -18.32
CA GLN A 207 26.44 -6.84 -19.24
C GLN A 207 26.73 -6.30 -20.66
N ILE A 208 25.86 -5.43 -21.17
CA ILE A 208 26.08 -4.77 -22.47
C ILE A 208 27.31 -3.86 -22.39
N SER A 209 27.43 -3.04 -21.35
CA SER A 209 28.56 -2.14 -21.13
C SER A 209 29.90 -2.88 -20.99
N GLU A 210 29.95 -3.98 -20.23
CA GLU A 210 31.13 -4.83 -20.08
C GLU A 210 31.51 -5.51 -21.40
N SER A 211 30.52 -5.96 -22.18
CA SER A 211 30.74 -6.54 -23.51
C SER A 211 31.33 -5.51 -24.48
N LEU A 212 30.87 -4.26 -24.41
CA LEU A 212 31.42 -3.15 -25.20
C LEU A 212 32.82 -2.75 -24.73
N LYS A 213 33.04 -2.67 -23.41
CA LYS A 213 34.33 -2.32 -22.79
C LYS A 213 35.44 -3.30 -23.17
N TRP A 214 35.13 -4.59 -23.24
CA TRP A 214 36.10 -5.64 -23.56
C TRP A 214 36.08 -6.07 -25.04
N GLY A 215 35.43 -5.32 -25.93
CA GLY A 215 35.53 -5.51 -27.38
C GLY A 215 34.74 -6.70 -27.95
N ASN A 216 33.79 -7.27 -27.21
CA ASN A 216 32.91 -8.37 -27.69
C ASN A 216 31.74 -7.83 -28.57
N ILE A 217 32.07 -7.07 -29.60
CA ILE A 217 31.11 -6.40 -30.51
C ILE A 217 30.38 -7.41 -31.42
N GLY A 218 30.96 -8.58 -31.68
CA GLY A 218 30.43 -9.57 -32.64
C GLY A 218 29.14 -10.27 -32.22
N MET A 219 28.88 -10.47 -30.92
CA MET A 219 27.73 -11.27 -30.45
C MET A 219 26.46 -10.45 -30.12
N ASN A 220 26.57 -9.15 -29.83
CA ASN A 220 25.44 -8.34 -29.37
C ASN A 220 24.78 -7.47 -30.46
N MET A 221 25.42 -7.27 -31.62
CA MET A 221 24.82 -6.56 -32.76
C MET A 221 23.56 -7.26 -33.30
N GLY A 222 23.48 -8.60 -33.19
CA GLY A 222 22.29 -9.36 -33.58
C GLY A 222 21.05 -9.06 -32.74
N VAL A 223 21.21 -8.80 -31.43
CA VAL A 223 20.08 -8.48 -30.54
C VAL A 223 19.61 -7.04 -30.73
N MET A 224 20.53 -6.10 -30.99
CA MET A 224 20.19 -4.70 -31.22
C MET A 224 19.47 -4.49 -32.56
N LEU A 225 19.90 -5.20 -33.61
CA LEU A 225 19.24 -5.17 -34.92
C LEU A 225 17.82 -5.77 -34.87
N VAL A 226 17.58 -6.84 -34.11
CA VAL A 226 16.24 -7.46 -33.98
C VAL A 226 15.26 -6.58 -33.20
N SER A 227 15.75 -5.73 -32.30
CA SER A 227 14.89 -4.77 -31.60
C SER A 227 14.53 -3.55 -32.47
N GLN A 228 15.39 -3.16 -33.43
CA GLN A 228 15.07 -2.10 -34.41
C GLN A 228 14.10 -2.55 -35.50
N THR A 229 14.13 -3.83 -35.91
CA THR A 229 13.20 -4.34 -36.94
C THR A 229 11.75 -4.40 -36.45
N ASN A 230 11.52 -4.66 -35.16
CA ASN A 230 10.20 -4.67 -34.56
C ASN A 230 9.62 -3.26 -34.26
N ALA A 231 10.43 -2.21 -34.37
CA ALA A 231 10.02 -0.83 -34.09
C ALA A 231 9.66 -0.02 -35.36
N ARG A 232 9.73 -0.61 -36.57
CA ARG A 232 9.29 0.08 -37.79
C ARG A 232 7.75 0.13 -37.83
N PRO A 233 7.11 1.31 -37.90
CA PRO A 233 5.68 1.39 -38.13
C PRO A 233 5.38 0.79 -39.51
N LYS A 234 4.37 -0.08 -39.57
CA LYS A 234 3.85 -0.62 -40.84
C LYS A 234 3.44 0.56 -41.73
N ALA A 235 4.28 0.89 -42.71
CA ALA A 235 3.90 1.79 -43.78
C ALA A 235 2.71 1.17 -44.51
N LYS A 236 1.56 1.87 -44.49
CA LYS A 236 0.39 1.51 -45.28
C LYS A 236 0.77 1.67 -46.75
N SER A 237 0.77 0.57 -47.52
CA SER A 237 0.81 0.65 -48.98
C SER A 237 -0.55 1.14 -49.48
N VAL A 238 -0.51 2.14 -50.35
CA VAL A 238 -1.64 2.59 -51.20
C VAL A 238 -1.87 1.54 -52.28
#